data_AF-Q8VWG2-F1
#
_entry.id   AF-Q8VWG2-F1
#
_cell.length_a   1.000
_cell.length_b   1.000
_cell.length_c   1.000
_cell.angle_alpha   90.00
_cell.angle_beta   90.00
_cell.angle_gamma   90.00
#
_symmetry.space_group_name_H-M   'P 1'
#
loop_
_entity.id
_entity.type
_entity.pdbx_description
1 polymer ?
#
loop_
_entity_poly.entity_id
_entity_poly.type
_entity_poly.pdbx_seq_one_letter_code
_entity_poly.pdbx_strand_id
1 'polypeptide(L)'
;MGGHDELHPHLFRVVFVSSNATTKRSTAFIYNSATFQRIKVATTEMPSVIDGRQNVLIGQILYWHLISHGIVVFNLDTNELHEILVPADALDDVHEANLSIVVPKNGGTGLIAVSGYILQLWTLHNYTLGASTWDLHKIVMLDLCVV
;
A
#
# COMPACT_ATOMS: atom_id res chain seq x y z
N MET A 1 -28.43 -17.88 -36.73
CA MET A 1 -28.71 -17.57 -35.31
C MET A 1 -27.49 -16.89 -34.75
N GLY A 2 -27.39 -15.56 -34.89
CA GLY A 2 -26.32 -14.79 -34.26
C GLY A 2 -26.75 -14.53 -32.83
N GLY A 3 -26.15 -15.25 -31.88
CA GLY A 3 -26.31 -14.92 -30.46
C GLY A 3 -25.70 -13.55 -30.25
N HIS A 4 -26.55 -12.57 -29.93
CA HIS A 4 -26.10 -11.37 -29.23
C HIS A 4 -25.60 -11.85 -27.87
N ASP A 5 -24.31 -12.16 -27.77
CA ASP A 5 -23.61 -12.07 -26.50
C ASP A 5 -23.69 -10.59 -26.12
N GLU A 6 -24.77 -10.24 -25.42
CA GLU A 6 -24.89 -8.97 -24.74
C GLU A 6 -23.68 -8.87 -23.83
N LEU A 7 -22.69 -8.09 -24.27
CA LEU A 7 -21.50 -7.73 -23.52
C LEU A 7 -21.99 -7.25 -22.15
N HIS A 8 -21.93 -8.14 -21.14
CA HIS A 8 -22.21 -7.75 -19.78
C HIS A 8 -21.19 -6.66 -19.43
N PRO A 9 -21.61 -5.42 -19.16
CA PRO A 9 -20.67 -4.37 -18.87
C PRO A 9 -19.85 -4.82 -17.67
N HIS A 10 -18.54 -4.95 -17.84
CA HIS A 10 -17.64 -5.32 -16.76
C HIS A 10 -17.72 -4.25 -15.68
N LEU A 11 -18.42 -4.55 -14.59
CA LEU A 11 -18.55 -3.64 -13.46
C LEU A 11 -17.24 -3.61 -12.70
N PHE A 12 -16.77 -2.41 -12.40
CA PHE A 12 -15.53 -2.19 -11.66
C PHE A 12 -15.71 -1.13 -10.59
N ARG A 13 -14.80 -1.18 -9.61
CA ARG A 13 -14.67 -0.17 -8.57
C ARG A 13 -13.29 0.45 -8.65
N VAL A 14 -13.21 1.74 -8.35
CA VAL A 14 -11.94 2.45 -8.25
C VAL A 14 -11.86 3.12 -6.89
N VAL A 15 -10.78 2.85 -6.17
CA VAL A 15 -10.49 3.52 -4.91
C VAL A 15 -9.50 4.64 -5.18
N PHE A 16 -9.86 5.84 -4.73
CA PHE A 16 -8.99 7.00 -4.79
C PHE A 16 -8.75 7.50 -3.37
N VAL A 17 -7.49 7.71 -3.00
CA VAL A 17 -7.15 8.35 -1.73
C VAL A 17 -6.50 9.68 -2.03
N SER A 18 -7.13 10.77 -1.58
CA SER A 18 -6.58 12.12 -1.70
C SER A 18 -5.95 12.53 -0.38
N SER A 19 -4.73 13.05 -0.42
CA SER A 19 -4.05 13.61 0.75
C SER A 19 -4.02 15.13 0.68
N ASN A 20 -4.23 15.80 1.80
CA ASN A 20 -4.11 17.25 1.93
C ASN A 20 -3.03 17.58 2.96
N ALA A 21 -1.90 18.14 2.50
CA ALA A 21 -0.76 18.49 3.35
C ALA A 21 -1.10 19.57 4.39
N THR A 22 -1.95 20.54 4.04
CA THR A 22 -2.33 21.65 4.93
C THR A 22 -3.19 21.18 6.09
N THR A 23 -4.17 20.31 5.82
CA THR A 23 -5.07 19.77 6.86
C THR A 23 -4.55 18.48 7.48
N LYS A 24 -3.42 17.93 6.97
CA LYS A 24 -2.86 16.64 7.37
C LYS A 24 -3.89 15.51 7.35
N ARG A 25 -4.78 15.51 6.35
CA ARG A 25 -5.84 14.50 6.22
C ARG A 25 -5.77 13.79 4.88
N SER A 26 -5.96 12.48 4.95
CA SER A 26 -6.15 11.61 3.80
C SER A 26 -7.60 11.15 3.76
N THR A 27 -8.22 11.18 2.59
CA THR A 27 -9.63 10.82 2.39
C THR A 27 -9.75 9.80 1.28
N ALA A 28 -10.38 8.67 1.58
CA ALA A 28 -10.68 7.63 0.62
C ALA A 28 -12.07 7.83 0.00
N PHE A 29 -12.14 7.60 -1.30
CA PHE A 29 -13.36 7.60 -2.08
C PHE A 29 -13.44 6.30 -2.88
N ILE A 30 -14.65 5.78 -3.02
CA ILE A 30 -14.94 4.66 -3.90
C ILE A 30 -15.84 5.14 -5.02
N TYR A 31 -15.39 4.96 -6.26
CA TYR A 31 -16.24 5.03 -7.44
C TYR A 31 -16.75 3.63 -7.78
N ASN A 32 -18.04 3.51 -8.09
CA ASN A 32 -18.67 2.27 -8.52
C ASN A 32 -19.31 2.48 -9.90
N SER A 33 -18.85 1.73 -10.91
CA SER A 33 -19.35 1.85 -12.28
C SER A 33 -20.80 1.37 -12.44
N ALA A 34 -21.31 0.55 -11.51
CA ALA A 34 -22.69 0.08 -11.55
C ALA A 34 -23.70 1.17 -11.18
N THR A 35 -23.33 2.03 -10.23
CA THR A 35 -24.19 3.12 -9.75
C THR A 35 -23.78 4.48 -10.29
N PHE A 36 -22.63 4.56 -10.98
CA PHE A 36 -22.00 5.82 -11.42
C PHE A 36 -21.80 6.82 -10.27
N GLN A 37 -21.63 6.33 -9.05
CA GLN A 37 -21.48 7.15 -7.86
C GLN A 37 -20.05 7.08 -7.34
N ARG A 38 -19.54 8.25 -6.93
CA ARG A 38 -18.35 8.38 -6.11
C ARG A 38 -18.76 8.77 -4.70
N ILE A 39 -18.41 7.94 -3.72
CA ILE A 39 -18.78 8.13 -2.32
C ILE A 39 -17.51 8.31 -1.51
N LYS A 40 -17.53 9.29 -0.59
CA LYS A 40 -16.50 9.43 0.44
C LYS A 40 -16.73 8.34 1.49
N VAL A 41 -15.75 7.48 1.71
CA VAL A 41 -15.91 6.32 2.60
C VAL A 41 -15.11 6.43 3.90
N ALA A 42 -13.97 7.12 3.88
CA ALA A 42 -13.14 7.31 5.07
C ALA A 42 -12.32 8.59 5.02
N THR A 43 -12.00 9.12 6.18
CA THR A 43 -10.98 10.17 6.37
C THR A 43 -10.16 9.83 7.60
N THR A 44 -8.85 9.95 7.50
CA THR A 44 -7.93 9.84 8.64
C THR A 44 -6.94 10.99 8.61
N GLU A 45 -6.44 11.35 9.78
CA GLU A 45 -5.27 12.22 9.90
C GLU A 45 -4.02 11.41 9.57
N MET A 46 -3.06 12.03 8.89
CA MET A 46 -1.80 11.42 8.50
C MET A 46 -0.65 12.42 8.63
N PRO A 47 0.54 11.97 9.03
CA PRO A 47 1.70 12.83 9.20
C PRO A 47 2.21 13.38 7.86
N SER A 48 1.93 12.68 6.75
CA SER A 48 2.42 13.00 5.43
C SER A 48 1.37 12.71 4.34
N VAL A 49 1.73 13.02 3.09
CA VAL A 49 0.90 12.81 1.91
C VAL A 49 1.31 11.53 1.18
N ILE A 50 0.35 10.93 0.47
CA ILE A 50 0.57 9.77 -0.39
C ILE A 50 1.56 10.13 -1.51
N ASP A 51 2.56 9.29 -1.68
CA ASP A 51 3.50 9.30 -2.78
C ASP A 51 2.78 8.93 -4.10
N GLY A 52 3.21 9.50 -5.22
CA GLY A 52 2.67 9.22 -6.55
C GLY A 52 3.04 7.84 -7.12
N ARG A 53 3.74 6.99 -6.34
CA ARG A 53 4.04 5.61 -6.73
C ARG A 53 2.80 4.76 -6.91
N GLN A 54 2.98 3.69 -7.68
CA GLN A 54 1.94 2.70 -7.89
C GLN A 54 1.55 2.04 -6.56
N ASN A 55 0.24 1.85 -6.37
CA ASN A 55 -0.30 1.12 -5.24
C ASN A 55 -0.15 -0.39 -5.42
N VAL A 56 -0.23 -1.11 -4.31
CA VAL A 56 -0.26 -2.57 -4.28
C VAL A 56 -1.59 -3.02 -3.69
N LEU A 57 -2.27 -3.95 -4.35
CA LEU A 57 -3.46 -4.62 -3.82
C LEU A 57 -3.04 -6.01 -3.34
N ILE A 58 -3.24 -6.30 -2.05
CA ILE A 58 -2.97 -7.62 -1.46
C ILE A 58 -4.24 -8.09 -0.76
N GLY A 59 -4.88 -9.11 -1.32
CA GLY A 59 -6.20 -9.53 -0.89
C GLY A 59 -7.21 -8.38 -1.04
N GLN A 60 -7.84 -7.99 0.07
CA GLN A 60 -8.82 -6.90 0.13
C GLN A 60 -8.23 -5.57 0.62
N ILE A 61 -6.91 -5.46 0.70
CA ILE A 61 -6.24 -4.28 1.26
C ILE A 61 -5.41 -3.61 0.17
N LEU A 62 -5.63 -2.32 -0.04
CA LEU A 62 -4.80 -1.48 -0.89
C LEU A 62 -3.75 -0.78 -0.04
N TYR A 63 -2.54 -0.70 -0.58
CA TYR A 63 -1.38 -0.11 0.05
C TYR A 63 -0.79 1.00 -0.83
N TRP A 64 -0.43 2.12 -0.22
CA TRP A 64 0.31 3.22 -0.85
C TRP A 64 1.47 3.63 0.03
N HIS A 65 2.55 4.10 -0.57
CA HIS A 65 3.62 4.76 0.17
C HIS A 65 3.22 6.18 0.55
N LEU A 66 3.64 6.63 1.72
CA LEU A 66 3.69 8.03 2.10
C LEU A 66 5.08 8.58 1.77
N ILE A 67 5.18 9.90 1.55
CA ILE A 67 6.48 10.56 1.42
C ILE A 67 7.30 10.39 2.70
N SER A 68 6.71 10.41 3.90
CA SER A 68 7.50 10.27 5.15
C SER A 68 7.84 8.81 5.51
N HIS A 69 8.15 7.97 4.53
CA HIS A 69 8.44 6.54 4.66
C HIS A 69 7.32 5.66 5.23
N GLY A 70 6.16 6.20 5.61
CA GLY A 70 5.02 5.41 6.09
C GLY A 70 4.25 4.69 4.97
N ILE A 71 3.30 3.84 5.35
CA ILE A 71 2.41 3.15 4.41
C ILE A 71 0.96 3.50 4.75
N VAL A 72 0.19 3.94 3.77
CA VAL A 72 -1.27 4.01 3.87
C VAL A 72 -1.87 2.66 3.53
N VAL A 73 -2.84 2.24 4.34
CA VAL A 73 -3.67 1.07 4.05
C VAL A 73 -5.14 1.44 3.99
N PHE A 74 -5.83 0.90 2.98
CA PHE A 74 -7.27 0.96 2.85
C PHE A 74 -7.86 -0.45 2.76
N ASN A 75 -8.73 -0.80 3.70
CA ASN A 75 -9.42 -2.09 3.70
C ASN A 75 -10.76 -1.97 2.94
N LEU A 76 -10.91 -2.75 1.86
CA LEU A 76 -12.10 -2.74 1.01
C LEU A 76 -13.37 -3.26 1.72
N ASP A 77 -13.21 -4.12 2.73
CA ASP A 77 -14.33 -4.76 3.42
C ASP A 77 -14.85 -3.87 4.57
N THR A 78 -13.94 -3.27 5.34
CA THR A 78 -14.30 -2.40 6.48
C THR A 78 -14.41 -0.92 6.11
N ASN A 79 -13.93 -0.53 4.92
CA ASN A 79 -13.74 0.87 4.50
C ASN A 79 -12.86 1.67 5.45
N GLU A 80 -11.94 1.02 6.15
CA GLU A 80 -11.02 1.67 7.07
C GLU A 80 -9.79 2.19 6.33
N LEU A 81 -9.35 3.40 6.68
CA LEU A 81 -8.17 4.06 6.13
C LEU A 81 -7.24 4.43 7.28
N HIS A 82 -6.04 3.85 7.32
CA HIS A 82 -5.07 4.08 8.39
C HIS A 82 -3.64 4.08 7.87
N GLU A 83 -2.72 4.54 8.71
CA GLU A 83 -1.29 4.43 8.49
C GLU A 83 -0.76 3.15 9.14
N ILE A 84 0.18 2.51 8.46
CA ILE A 84 1.09 1.50 8.99
C ILE A 84 2.46 2.14 9.03
N LEU A 85 3.04 2.19 10.22
CA LEU A 85 4.43 2.61 10.39
C LEU A 85 5.34 1.53 9.86
N VAL A 86 6.37 1.94 9.13
CA VAL A 86 7.44 1.05 8.69
C VAL A 86 8.47 0.87 9.81
N PRO A 87 9.25 -0.23 9.80
CA PRO A 87 10.27 -0.44 10.81
C PRO A 87 11.34 0.66 10.74
N ALA A 88 11.60 1.32 11.87
CA ALA A 88 12.58 2.41 11.95
C ALA A 88 13.98 1.95 11.53
N ASP A 89 14.38 0.74 11.94
CA ASP A 89 15.67 0.12 11.58
C ASP A 89 15.83 -0.12 10.07
N ALA A 90 14.72 -0.16 9.31
CA ALA A 90 14.75 -0.26 7.86
C ALA A 90 14.98 1.09 7.17
N LEU A 91 14.90 2.20 7.92
CA LEU A 91 14.97 3.55 7.38
C LEU A 91 16.35 4.20 7.54
N ASP A 92 17.21 3.66 8.39
CA ASP A 92 18.58 4.16 8.54
C ASP A 92 19.27 4.17 7.17
N ASP A 93 19.49 5.37 6.64
CA ASP A 93 20.08 5.67 5.32
C ASP A 93 19.28 5.19 4.09
N VAL A 94 18.02 4.79 4.25
CA VAL A 94 17.17 4.37 3.13
C VAL A 94 16.37 5.56 2.60
N HIS A 95 16.70 5.96 1.36
CA HIS A 95 15.87 6.90 0.64
C HIS A 95 14.50 6.28 0.36
N GLU A 96 13.43 7.08 0.44
CA GLU A 96 12.05 6.64 0.25
C GLU A 96 11.89 5.82 -1.03
N ALA A 97 12.56 6.21 -2.13
CA ALA A 97 12.52 5.53 -3.44
C ALA A 97 12.96 4.06 -3.39
N ASN A 98 13.74 3.69 -2.37
CA ASN A 98 14.30 2.36 -2.18
C ASN A 98 13.45 1.46 -1.27
N LEU A 99 12.27 1.95 -0.85
CA LEU A 99 11.26 1.16 -0.17
C LEU A 99 10.22 0.63 -1.17
N SER A 100 9.90 -0.65 -1.08
CA SER A 100 8.93 -1.30 -1.95
C SER A 100 8.06 -2.29 -1.17
N ILE A 101 6.75 -2.13 -1.29
CA ILE A 101 5.76 -3.08 -0.75
C ILE A 101 5.73 -4.27 -1.69
N VAL A 102 5.83 -5.47 -1.13
CA VAL A 102 5.88 -6.72 -1.91
C VAL A 102 4.91 -7.75 -1.37
N VAL A 103 4.56 -8.70 -2.23
CA VAL A 103 3.75 -9.86 -1.88
C VAL A 103 4.67 -11.07 -1.73
N PRO A 104 4.95 -11.56 -0.52
CA PRO A 104 5.76 -12.75 -0.33
C PRO A 104 5.09 -13.97 -0.96
N LYS A 105 5.88 -14.96 -1.40
CA LYS A 105 5.36 -16.21 -1.98
C LYS A 105 4.43 -16.98 -1.03
N ASN A 106 4.66 -16.86 0.27
CA ASN A 106 3.88 -17.52 1.31
C ASN A 106 2.60 -16.72 1.68
N GLY A 107 2.30 -15.66 0.93
CA GLY A 107 1.23 -14.71 1.23
C GLY A 107 1.64 -13.65 2.25
N GLY A 108 0.65 -12.84 2.65
CA GLY A 108 0.86 -11.69 3.54
C GLY A 108 1.43 -10.47 2.83
N THR A 109 1.96 -9.56 3.64
CA THR A 109 2.52 -8.28 3.18
C THR A 109 3.99 -8.20 3.60
N GLY A 110 4.86 -7.87 2.65
CA GLY A 110 6.27 -7.65 2.91
C GLY A 110 6.70 -6.24 2.51
N LEU A 111 7.86 -5.85 3.03
CA LEU A 111 8.53 -4.61 2.68
C LEU A 111 9.98 -4.94 2.33
N ILE A 112 10.47 -4.39 1.23
CA ILE A 112 11.88 -4.41 0.85
C ILE A 112 12.44 -3.02 1.07
N ALA A 113 13.60 -2.96 1.73
CA ALA A 113 14.39 -1.75 1.89
C ALA A 113 15.78 -1.98 1.33
N VAL A 114 16.27 -1.04 0.51
CA VAL A 114 17.61 -1.11 -0.09
C VAL A 114 18.45 0.10 0.33
N SER A 115 19.59 -0.17 0.97
CA SER A 115 20.60 0.82 1.32
C SER A 115 21.96 0.37 0.81
N GLY A 116 22.59 1.17 -0.06
CA GLY A 116 23.84 0.78 -0.72
C GLY A 116 23.69 -0.57 -1.47
N TYR A 117 24.48 -1.56 -1.06
CA TYR A 117 24.43 -2.93 -1.59
C TYR A 117 23.70 -3.91 -0.66
N ILE A 118 22.92 -3.41 0.30
CA ILE A 118 22.22 -4.24 1.27
C ILE A 118 20.73 -4.18 0.97
N LEU A 119 20.12 -5.34 0.76
CA LEU A 119 18.68 -5.53 0.64
C LEU A 119 18.17 -6.20 1.92
N GLN A 120 17.22 -5.55 2.58
CA GLN A 120 16.52 -6.10 3.73
C GLN A 120 15.09 -6.49 3.32
N LEU A 121 14.66 -7.68 3.75
CA LEU A 121 13.32 -8.17 3.56
C LEU A 121 12.61 -8.24 4.92
N TRP A 122 11.51 -7.51 5.02
CA TRP A 122 10.68 -7.40 6.20
C TRP A 122 9.32 -8.04 5.94
N THR A 123 8.76 -8.68 6.96
CA THR A 123 7.41 -9.26 6.91
C THR A 123 6.52 -8.55 7.93
N LEU A 124 5.32 -8.15 7.49
CA LEU A 124 4.34 -7.55 8.38
C LEU A 124 3.64 -8.65 9.19
N HIS A 125 3.69 -8.54 10.51
CA HIS A 125 2.98 -9.39 11.45
C HIS A 125 1.96 -8.56 12.27
N ASN A 126 0.84 -9.19 12.65
CA ASN A 126 -0.16 -8.63 13.56
C ASN A 126 -0.65 -7.21 13.23
N TYR A 127 -1.12 -7.00 11.99
CA TYR A 127 -1.81 -5.74 11.68
C TYR A 127 -3.13 -5.66 12.46
N THR A 128 -3.21 -4.73 13.40
CA THR A 128 -4.44 -4.36 14.11
C THR A 128 -4.54 -2.84 14.20
N LEU A 129 -5.45 -2.24 13.42
CA LEU A 129 -5.88 -0.83 13.57
C LEU A 129 -4.74 0.18 13.84
N GLY A 130 -3.69 0.15 13.02
CA GLY A 130 -2.56 1.08 13.11
C GLY A 130 -1.39 0.60 13.96
N ALA A 131 -1.58 -0.42 14.81
CA ALA A 131 -0.48 -1.16 15.40
C ALA A 131 -0.01 -2.23 14.41
N SER A 132 1.27 -2.22 14.11
CA SER A 132 1.92 -3.17 13.21
C SER A 132 3.27 -3.55 13.79
N THR A 133 3.60 -4.83 13.68
CA THR A 133 4.93 -5.34 14.01
C THR A 133 5.57 -5.83 12.72
N TRP A 134 6.81 -5.43 12.48
CA TRP A 134 7.56 -5.88 11.33
C TRP A 134 8.73 -6.73 11.80
N ASP A 135 8.85 -7.91 11.22
CA ASP A 135 9.96 -8.81 11.49
C ASP A 135 10.95 -8.75 10.33
N LEU A 136 12.22 -8.49 10.65
CA LEU A 136 13.31 -8.63 9.70
C LEU A 136 13.47 -10.11 9.37
N HIS A 137 13.11 -10.49 8.15
CA HIS A 137 13.13 -11.88 7.72
C HIS A 137 14.50 -12.27 7.15
N LYS A 138 15.09 -11.40 6.34
CA LYS A 138 16.36 -11.70 5.65
C LYS A 138 17.12 -10.45 5.27
N ILE A 139 18.45 -10.52 5.32
CA ILE A 139 19.35 -9.56 4.71
C ILE A 139 20.07 -10.26 3.55
N VAL A 140 20.21 -9.57 2.41
CA VAL A 140 20.91 -10.03 1.22
C VAL A 140 21.90 -8.96 0.79
N MET A 141 23.15 -9.34 0.57
CA MET A 141 24.16 -8.45 -0.02
C MET A 141 24.09 -8.57 -1.55
N LEU A 142 23.91 -7.44 -2.23
CA LEU A 142 23.72 -7.32 -3.67
C LEU A 142 25.05 -7.27 -4.44
N ASP A 143 26.16 -7.03 -3.76
CA ASP A 143 27.52 -7.06 -4.33
C ASP A 143 27.93 -8.47 -4.81
N LEU A 144 27.36 -9.50 -4.18
CA LEU A 144 27.52 -10.90 -4.57
C LEU A 144 26.66 -11.31 -5.77
N CYS A 145 25.80 -10.42 -6.29
CA CYS A 145 24.94 -10.72 -7.45
C CYS A 145 25.60 -10.42 -8.81
N VAL A 146 26.89 -10.07 -8.84
CA VAL A 146 27.67 -10.03 -10.08
C VAL A 146 28.01 -11.48 -10.48
N VAL A 147 27.22 -12.05 -11.39
CA VAL A 147 27.58 -13.26 -12.14
C VAL A 147 28.27 -12.86 -13.43
#